data_AF-A0A3B9P5Z3-F1
#
_entry.id   AF-A0A3B9P5Z3-F1
#
_cell.length_a   1.000
_cell.length_b   1.000
_cell.length_c   1.000
_cell.angle_alpha   90.00
_cell.angle_beta   90.00
_cell.angle_gamma   90.00
#
_symmetry.space_group_name_H-M   'P 1'
#
loop_
_entity.id
_entity.type
_entity.pdbx_description
1 polymer ?
#
loop_
_entity_poly.entity_id
_entity_poly.type
_entity_poly.pdbx_seq_one_letter_code
_entity_poly.pdbx_strand_id
1 'polypeptide(L)'
;MLDKLPASPQGPALLYADNTWKSVEVDTIVLGSQHELVISQNGNILERRDLTAHALDTTVAVRVFNPDPLTPFGYSYGGSYVDMNDGNSSILDSLTILDSITVNTTAGGAILENQYLKVVDFDSPYIAPSSNPTQWMASRSDDAFEQVMVVYHITLWNQYLDSLGYDSVLNYAIHVDPQALNGQDQSMFNFGYTPPRLYFGEGGVDDAEDADVIIHELSHAISHGAAPNTNSGTERRTFDEAFGDYFAERYGRRLGITSTRVFDWDGNNTFWNGRSISYDGSKNYNTIFFSNIYQHTDLMSSAMLEFSSAAGVQPAVADQIILEAVHMLMPNQGLRKIAQNILFADSLITGGSYQSQIQQSFGAPKNILNQSDVKEIAESNWCQLLYTEDGWLLKPLISSEVSVSLFNIAGQLLLTTTTTEPLLIDDNQVFTIMIRLASGEVKIFKVP
;
A
#
# COMPACT_ATOMS: atom_id res chain seq x y z
N MET A 1 -0.68 -54.75 -5.21
CA MET A 1 -0.89 -54.08 -3.90
C MET A 1 -2.33 -54.20 -3.40
N LEU A 2 -3.33 -54.35 -4.27
CA LEU A 2 -4.73 -54.61 -3.88
C LEU A 2 -4.93 -55.92 -3.09
N ASP A 3 -4.08 -56.93 -3.29
CA ASP A 3 -4.20 -58.26 -2.66
C ASP A 3 -3.75 -58.32 -1.19
N LYS A 4 -3.31 -57.18 -0.62
CA LYS A 4 -2.81 -57.09 0.75
C LYS A 4 -3.71 -56.33 1.71
N LEU A 5 -4.89 -55.89 1.30
CA LEU A 5 -5.80 -55.14 2.19
C LEU A 5 -6.14 -55.96 3.45
N PRO A 6 -6.10 -55.34 4.65
CA PRO A 6 -6.48 -56.03 5.88
C PRO A 6 -7.96 -56.44 5.81
N ALA A 7 -8.27 -57.66 6.28
CA ALA A 7 -9.63 -58.21 6.22
C ALA A 7 -10.67 -57.38 7.00
N SER A 8 -10.22 -56.61 7.99
CA SER A 8 -11.03 -55.71 8.82
C SER A 8 -10.25 -54.43 9.10
N PRO A 9 -10.24 -53.45 8.18
CA PRO A 9 -9.58 -52.17 8.41
C PRO A 9 -10.25 -51.44 9.59
N GLN A 10 -9.45 -50.88 10.49
CA GLN A 10 -9.89 -50.04 11.60
C GLN A 10 -9.17 -48.69 11.43
N GLY A 11 -9.92 -47.59 11.29
CA GLY A 11 -9.39 -46.23 11.08
C GLY A 11 -9.89 -45.60 9.77
N PRO A 12 -9.93 -44.24 9.68
CA PRO A 12 -10.45 -43.54 8.51
C PRO A 12 -9.52 -43.63 7.28
N ALA A 13 -8.22 -43.86 7.48
CA ALA A 13 -7.22 -44.06 6.43
C ALA A 13 -6.12 -45.07 6.85
N LEU A 14 -5.46 -45.72 5.88
CA LEU A 14 -4.46 -46.77 6.10
C LEU A 14 -3.18 -46.53 5.28
N LEU A 15 -2.02 -46.74 5.90
CA LEU A 15 -0.69 -46.70 5.25
C LEU A 15 -0.04 -48.09 5.29
N TYR A 16 0.54 -48.55 4.16
CA TYR A 16 1.36 -49.77 4.11
C TYR A 16 2.84 -49.42 4.20
N ALA A 17 3.49 -49.75 5.31
CA ALA A 17 4.92 -49.52 5.56
C ALA A 17 5.51 -50.66 6.41
N ASP A 18 6.79 -50.97 6.22
CA ASP A 18 7.49 -52.06 6.94
C ASP A 18 6.78 -53.42 6.85
N ASN A 19 6.19 -53.72 5.70
CA ASN A 19 5.35 -54.91 5.48
C ASN A 19 4.13 -55.06 6.40
N THR A 20 3.67 -53.97 7.04
CA THR A 20 2.49 -53.96 7.91
C THR A 20 1.57 -52.79 7.54
N TRP A 21 0.26 -52.96 7.77
CA TRP A 21 -0.69 -51.85 7.65
C TRP A 21 -0.79 -51.12 8.98
N LYS A 22 -0.67 -49.78 8.93
CA LYS A 22 -0.75 -48.89 10.08
C LYS A 22 -1.99 -48.00 9.92
N SER A 23 -2.75 -47.83 11.01
CA SER A 23 -3.86 -46.86 11.06
C SER A 23 -3.27 -45.45 11.07
N VAL A 24 -3.80 -44.56 10.25
CA VAL A 24 -3.41 -43.16 10.23
C VAL A 24 -4.64 -42.28 10.42
N GLU A 25 -4.48 -41.23 11.21
CA GLU A 25 -5.46 -40.14 11.29
C GLU A 25 -5.00 -39.03 10.34
N VAL A 26 -5.90 -38.60 9.46
CA VAL A 26 -5.68 -37.47 8.56
C VAL A 26 -6.40 -36.29 9.19
N ASP A 27 -5.67 -35.26 9.59
CA ASP A 27 -6.30 -34.01 9.96
C ASP A 27 -6.79 -33.30 8.70
N THR A 28 -8.07 -32.97 8.66
CA THR A 28 -8.70 -32.35 7.49
C THR A 28 -8.33 -30.89 7.35
N ILE A 29 -8.34 -30.42 6.10
CA ILE A 29 -8.02 -29.06 5.65
C ILE A 29 -8.68 -28.00 6.55
N VAL A 30 -7.88 -27.29 7.35
CA VAL A 30 -8.25 -26.07 8.06
C VAL A 30 -7.22 -25.01 7.67
N LEU A 31 -7.71 -23.87 7.18
CA LEU A 31 -6.87 -22.72 6.85
C LEU A 31 -6.04 -22.31 8.09
N GLY A 32 -4.71 -22.21 7.96
CA GLY A 32 -3.82 -21.70 9.01
C GLY A 32 -3.36 -22.72 10.07
N SER A 33 -3.49 -24.03 9.82
CA SER A 33 -2.97 -25.08 10.73
C SER A 33 -1.71 -25.76 10.18
N GLN A 34 -0.78 -26.17 11.05
CA GLN A 34 0.33 -27.06 10.68
C GLN A 34 -0.23 -28.44 10.32
N HIS A 35 0.13 -28.97 9.15
CA HIS A 35 -0.33 -30.28 8.72
C HIS A 35 0.76 -31.32 8.98
N GLU A 36 0.51 -32.32 9.83
CA GLU A 36 1.45 -33.41 10.07
C GLU A 36 0.78 -34.79 9.96
N LEU A 37 1.48 -35.76 9.38
CA LEU A 37 1.17 -37.18 9.51
C LEU A 37 1.87 -37.70 10.77
N VAL A 38 1.08 -38.13 11.77
CA VAL A 38 1.61 -38.80 12.96
C VAL A 38 1.41 -40.30 12.84
N ILE A 39 2.50 -41.05 12.76
CA ILE A 39 2.49 -42.52 12.81
C ILE A 39 2.76 -42.94 14.24
N SER A 40 1.78 -43.58 14.88
CA SER A 40 1.92 -44.08 16.24
C SER A 40 1.58 -45.57 16.35
N GLN A 41 2.11 -46.22 17.38
CA GLN A 41 1.77 -47.59 17.75
C GLN A 41 1.66 -47.69 19.28
N ASN A 42 0.51 -48.17 19.76
CA ASN A 42 0.21 -48.31 21.19
C ASN A 42 0.43 -47.03 22.02
N GLY A 43 0.10 -45.86 21.45
CA GLY A 43 0.28 -44.56 22.10
C GLY A 43 1.70 -43.98 22.02
N ASN A 44 2.68 -44.72 21.47
CA ASN A 44 4.01 -44.19 21.21
C ASN A 44 4.09 -43.66 19.79
N ILE A 45 4.55 -42.42 19.64
CA ILE A 45 4.80 -41.79 18.34
C ILE A 45 6.06 -42.41 17.75
N LEU A 46 5.92 -43.06 16.59
CA LEU A 46 7.02 -43.69 15.85
C LEU A 46 7.63 -42.71 14.85
N GLU A 47 6.80 -41.89 14.20
CA GLU A 47 7.24 -40.93 13.18
C GLU A 47 6.24 -39.76 13.11
N ARG A 48 6.77 -38.55 12.87
CA ARG A 48 6.00 -37.37 12.48
C ARG A 48 6.51 -36.93 11.11
N ARG A 49 5.63 -36.71 10.14
CA ARG A 49 5.97 -36.09 8.85
C ARG A 49 5.20 -34.80 8.70
N ASP A 50 5.90 -33.71 8.47
CA ASP A 50 5.27 -32.47 8.01
C ASP A 50 4.69 -32.69 6.59
N LEU A 51 3.44 -32.32 6.42
CA LEU A 51 2.67 -32.36 5.17
C LEU A 51 2.34 -30.96 4.67
N THR A 52 2.81 -29.92 5.36
CA THR A 52 2.64 -28.53 4.94
C THR A 52 3.40 -28.33 3.64
N ALA A 53 2.70 -27.87 2.60
CA ALA A 53 3.35 -27.37 1.40
C ALA A 53 3.98 -26.01 1.74
N HIS A 54 5.20 -26.03 2.27
CA HIS A 54 6.02 -24.84 2.31
C HIS A 54 6.36 -24.51 0.86
N ALA A 55 5.96 -23.33 0.36
CA ALA A 55 6.70 -22.74 -0.74
C ALA A 55 8.14 -22.67 -0.24
N LEU A 56 9.02 -23.50 -0.78
CA LEU A 56 10.43 -23.45 -0.43
C LEU A 56 10.90 -22.09 -0.94
N ASP A 57 11.18 -21.15 -0.06
CA ASP A 57 11.80 -19.90 -0.45
C ASP A 57 13.33 -20.02 -0.39
N THR A 58 14.00 -19.08 -1.01
CA THR A 58 15.44 -18.90 -0.88
C THR A 58 15.77 -17.42 -1.02
N THR A 59 16.84 -17.02 -0.36
CA THR A 59 17.44 -15.71 -0.60
C THR A 59 18.41 -15.81 -1.77
N VAL A 60 18.31 -14.90 -2.71
CA VAL A 60 19.19 -14.77 -3.87
C VAL A 60 19.86 -13.40 -3.88
N ALA A 61 21.08 -13.33 -4.40
CA ALA A 61 21.74 -12.06 -4.63
C ALA A 61 21.16 -11.40 -5.88
N VAL A 62 20.98 -10.08 -5.83
CA VAL A 62 20.44 -9.27 -6.92
C VAL A 62 21.24 -7.99 -7.15
N ARG A 63 21.29 -7.54 -8.40
CA ARG A 63 21.79 -6.22 -8.80
C ARG A 63 20.59 -5.35 -9.13
N VAL A 64 20.55 -4.14 -8.58
CA VAL A 64 19.42 -3.20 -8.75
C VAL A 64 19.91 -1.74 -8.77
N PHE A 65 19.16 -0.86 -9.41
CA PHE A 65 19.16 0.56 -9.06
C PHE A 65 18.38 0.78 -7.75
N ASN A 66 18.72 1.80 -6.96
CA ASN A 66 18.07 1.98 -5.66
C ASN A 66 18.01 3.45 -5.21
N PRO A 67 16.90 4.16 -5.45
CA PRO A 67 15.74 3.75 -6.25
C PRO A 67 16.03 3.75 -7.77
N ASP A 68 16.93 4.61 -8.21
CA ASP A 68 17.26 4.85 -9.62
C ASP A 68 18.80 5.10 -9.75
N PRO A 69 19.37 5.12 -10.96
CA PRO A 69 20.82 5.31 -11.13
C PRO A 69 21.34 6.73 -10.86
N LEU A 70 20.48 7.75 -10.79
CA LEU A 70 20.86 9.16 -10.82
C LEU A 70 20.70 9.86 -9.48
N THR A 71 19.52 9.78 -8.87
CA THR A 71 19.14 10.54 -7.66
C THR A 71 20.06 10.25 -6.47
N PRO A 72 20.49 9.01 -6.19
CA PRO A 72 21.43 8.74 -5.09
C PRO A 72 22.75 9.50 -5.20
N PHE A 73 23.16 9.86 -6.42
CA PHE A 73 24.42 10.53 -6.73
C PHE A 73 24.25 12.01 -7.08
N GLY A 74 23.02 12.53 -7.06
CA GLY A 74 22.70 13.90 -7.47
C GLY A 74 23.01 14.16 -8.95
N TYR A 75 22.93 13.13 -9.79
CA TYR A 75 23.07 13.26 -11.24
C TYR A 75 21.74 13.66 -11.88
N SER A 76 21.80 14.00 -13.16
CA SER A 76 20.62 14.30 -13.97
C SER A 76 20.79 13.66 -15.33
N TYR A 77 19.67 13.27 -15.94
CA TYR A 77 19.69 12.61 -17.23
C TYR A 77 20.41 13.47 -18.29
N GLY A 78 21.29 12.84 -19.07
CA GLY A 78 22.08 13.47 -20.11
C GLY A 78 23.59 13.26 -19.99
N GLY A 79 24.33 13.70 -21.01
CA GLY A 79 25.78 13.51 -21.06
C GLY A 79 26.14 12.02 -21.06
N SER A 80 26.82 11.57 -20.00
CA SER A 80 27.20 10.17 -19.79
C SER A 80 26.11 9.34 -19.11
N TYR A 81 25.03 9.96 -18.62
CA TYR A 81 23.94 9.32 -17.88
C TYR A 81 22.68 9.29 -18.75
N VAL A 82 22.74 8.45 -19.78
CA VAL A 82 21.68 8.26 -20.75
C VAL A 82 21.46 6.77 -20.95
N ASP A 83 20.23 6.39 -21.24
CA ASP A 83 19.82 4.99 -21.36
C ASP A 83 20.52 4.30 -22.56
N MET A 84 20.42 4.94 -23.73
CA MET A 84 21.00 4.47 -25.00
C MET A 84 20.48 3.09 -25.44
N ASN A 85 19.23 2.74 -25.15
CA ASN A 85 18.62 1.45 -25.46
C ASN A 85 19.53 0.33 -24.92
N ASP A 86 19.77 0.35 -23.62
CA ASP A 86 20.64 -0.58 -22.86
C ASP A 86 22.15 -0.48 -23.14
N GLY A 87 22.54 0.38 -24.08
CA GLY A 87 23.92 0.46 -24.56
C GLY A 87 24.92 1.03 -23.55
N ASN A 88 24.48 1.73 -22.49
CA ASN A 88 25.34 2.47 -21.57
C ASN A 88 25.70 1.72 -20.27
N SER A 89 25.58 0.39 -20.30
CA SER A 89 25.84 -0.50 -19.15
C SER A 89 27.21 -0.28 -18.50
N SER A 90 28.26 0.07 -19.26
CA SER A 90 29.60 0.31 -18.67
C SER A 90 29.66 1.43 -17.63
N ILE A 91 28.72 2.38 -17.69
CA ILE A 91 28.59 3.49 -16.74
C ILE A 91 27.49 3.15 -15.74
N LEU A 92 26.31 2.78 -16.23
CA LEU A 92 25.13 2.60 -15.38
C LEU A 92 25.24 1.37 -14.47
N ASP A 93 25.88 0.27 -14.90
CA ASP A 93 26.13 -0.88 -14.00
C ASP A 93 26.95 -0.48 -12.78
N SER A 94 27.80 0.56 -12.88
CA SER A 94 28.58 1.06 -11.74
C SER A 94 27.76 1.86 -10.73
N LEU A 95 26.54 2.25 -11.09
CA LEU A 95 25.57 2.99 -10.26
C LEU A 95 24.56 2.05 -9.59
N THR A 96 24.60 0.75 -9.89
CA THR A 96 23.82 -0.27 -9.20
C THR A 96 24.41 -0.63 -7.84
N ILE A 97 23.58 -1.21 -6.98
CA ILE A 97 24.02 -1.89 -5.77
C ILE A 97 23.84 -3.40 -5.93
N LEU A 98 24.58 -4.17 -5.11
CA LEU A 98 24.31 -5.58 -4.91
C LEU A 98 23.63 -5.76 -3.56
N ASP A 99 22.48 -6.43 -3.56
CA ASP A 99 21.74 -6.78 -2.36
C ASP A 99 21.20 -8.22 -2.49
N SER A 100 20.19 -8.56 -1.71
CA SER A 100 19.55 -9.85 -1.74
C SER A 100 18.04 -9.73 -1.51
N ILE A 101 17.30 -10.65 -2.11
CA ILE A 101 15.83 -10.72 -1.97
C ILE A 101 15.38 -12.16 -1.78
N THR A 102 14.28 -12.34 -1.06
CA THR A 102 13.67 -13.66 -0.88
C THR A 102 12.68 -13.93 -2.00
N VAL A 103 12.85 -15.08 -2.64
CA VAL A 103 12.00 -15.57 -3.72
C VAL A 103 11.61 -17.03 -3.52
N ASN A 104 10.53 -17.45 -4.14
CA ASN A 104 10.09 -18.83 -4.16
C ASN A 104 11.07 -19.70 -4.97
N THR A 105 11.08 -20.98 -4.67
CA THR A 105 11.82 -22.01 -5.40
C THR A 105 10.88 -23.11 -5.88
N THR A 106 11.27 -23.69 -7.00
CA THR A 106 10.64 -24.88 -7.58
C THR A 106 11.69 -25.97 -7.74
N ALA A 107 11.29 -27.13 -8.26
CA ALA A 107 12.25 -28.18 -8.65
C ALA A 107 13.32 -27.70 -9.65
N GLY A 108 13.04 -26.61 -10.39
CA GLY A 108 13.97 -25.98 -11.34
C GLY A 108 14.90 -24.92 -10.73
N GLY A 109 14.76 -24.60 -9.45
CA GLY A 109 15.53 -23.54 -8.77
C GLY A 109 14.66 -22.35 -8.37
N ALA A 110 15.32 -21.24 -8.04
CA ALA A 110 14.68 -19.97 -7.69
C ALA A 110 13.92 -19.41 -8.89
N ILE A 111 12.79 -18.75 -8.63
CA ILE A 111 11.94 -18.09 -9.62
C ILE A 111 11.62 -16.66 -9.16
N LEU A 112 11.41 -15.72 -10.07
CA LEU A 112 11.06 -14.32 -9.76
C LEU A 112 9.59 -14.18 -9.31
N GLU A 113 9.29 -14.78 -8.15
CA GLU A 113 7.97 -14.84 -7.52
C GLU A 113 8.15 -14.89 -6.00
N ASN A 114 7.28 -14.23 -5.24
CA ASN A 114 7.13 -14.43 -3.81
C ASN A 114 5.68 -14.15 -3.39
N GLN A 115 5.42 -13.96 -2.08
CA GLN A 115 4.06 -13.72 -1.59
C GLN A 115 3.41 -12.43 -2.10
N TYR A 116 4.19 -11.44 -2.51
CA TYR A 116 3.69 -10.11 -2.92
C TYR A 116 3.51 -9.98 -4.43
N LEU A 117 4.29 -10.70 -5.23
CA LEU A 117 4.23 -10.61 -6.68
C LEU A 117 4.67 -11.87 -7.42
N LYS A 118 4.33 -11.91 -8.70
CA LYS A 118 4.79 -12.89 -9.68
C LYS A 118 5.13 -12.21 -11.00
N VAL A 119 6.35 -12.38 -11.49
CA VAL A 119 6.72 -11.98 -12.86
C VAL A 119 6.08 -12.95 -13.86
N VAL A 120 5.32 -12.42 -14.81
CA VAL A 120 4.56 -13.19 -15.81
C VAL A 120 4.63 -12.48 -17.15
N ASP A 121 5.10 -13.19 -18.17
CA ASP A 121 5.02 -12.78 -19.58
C ASP A 121 3.57 -12.93 -20.08
N PHE A 122 2.86 -11.81 -20.26
CA PHE A 122 1.48 -11.81 -20.72
C PHE A 122 1.15 -10.78 -21.80
N ASP A 123 2.03 -9.83 -22.09
CA ASP A 123 1.91 -8.85 -23.16
C ASP A 123 3.12 -8.91 -24.10
N SER A 124 3.12 -8.15 -25.19
CA SER A 124 4.28 -8.11 -26.09
C SER A 124 5.30 -7.07 -25.58
N PRO A 125 6.61 -7.22 -25.86
CA PRO A 125 7.26 -8.42 -26.41
C PRO A 125 7.23 -9.61 -25.44
N TYR A 126 7.04 -10.82 -25.98
CA TYR A 126 6.96 -12.03 -25.15
C TYR A 126 8.34 -12.47 -24.66
N ILE A 127 8.77 -11.94 -23.51
CA ILE A 127 10.04 -12.25 -22.84
C ILE A 127 9.77 -13.09 -21.59
N ALA A 128 10.24 -14.33 -21.60
CA ALA A 128 9.97 -15.26 -20.50
C ALA A 128 10.63 -14.81 -19.18
N PRO A 129 9.97 -15.01 -18.01
CA PRO A 129 10.58 -14.73 -16.72
C PRO A 129 11.88 -15.52 -16.52
N SER A 130 12.93 -14.82 -16.12
CA SER A 130 14.24 -15.42 -15.89
C SER A 130 14.20 -16.40 -14.72
N SER A 131 14.78 -17.58 -14.92
CA SER A 131 14.96 -18.61 -13.90
C SER A 131 16.44 -18.87 -13.62
N ASN A 132 17.32 -17.93 -13.97
CA ASN A 132 18.76 -18.07 -13.84
C ASN A 132 19.33 -17.01 -12.89
N PRO A 133 19.60 -17.37 -11.62
CA PRO A 133 20.14 -16.44 -10.63
C PRO A 133 21.47 -15.77 -11.00
N THR A 134 22.22 -16.32 -11.97
CA THR A 134 23.45 -15.66 -12.44
C THR A 134 23.14 -14.39 -13.25
N GLN A 135 22.02 -14.36 -13.98
CA GLN A 135 21.60 -13.18 -14.74
C GLN A 135 21.08 -12.07 -13.83
N TRP A 136 20.55 -12.41 -12.66
CA TRP A 136 20.01 -11.44 -11.69
C TRP A 136 21.08 -10.54 -11.05
N MET A 137 22.36 -10.80 -11.35
CA MET A 137 23.53 -10.06 -10.86
C MET A 137 24.37 -9.46 -11.99
N ALA A 138 23.99 -9.70 -13.25
CA ALA A 138 24.85 -9.51 -14.41
C ALA A 138 25.00 -8.03 -14.79
N SER A 139 24.14 -7.53 -15.67
CA SER A 139 24.16 -6.15 -16.18
C SER A 139 22.74 -5.63 -16.32
N ARG A 140 22.57 -4.30 -16.32
CA ARG A 140 21.30 -3.64 -16.68
C ARG A 140 20.90 -3.77 -18.14
N SER A 141 21.72 -4.43 -18.97
CA SER A 141 21.38 -4.71 -20.38
C SER A 141 20.77 -6.09 -20.60
N ASP A 142 20.62 -6.88 -19.53
CA ASP A 142 19.93 -8.16 -19.58
C ASP A 142 18.47 -7.95 -19.18
N ASP A 143 17.49 -8.46 -19.95
CA ASP A 143 16.04 -8.39 -19.63
C ASP A 143 15.67 -8.90 -18.22
N ALA A 144 16.57 -9.66 -17.59
CA ALA A 144 16.41 -10.13 -16.22
C ALA A 144 16.58 -9.01 -15.19
N PHE A 145 17.18 -7.86 -15.55
CA PHE A 145 17.42 -6.74 -14.66
C PHE A 145 16.12 -6.04 -14.31
N GLU A 146 15.29 -5.68 -15.28
CA GLU A 146 13.97 -5.08 -15.08
C GLU A 146 13.06 -6.03 -14.28
N GLN A 147 13.14 -7.33 -14.56
CA GLN A 147 12.41 -8.35 -13.80
C GLN A 147 12.86 -8.43 -12.34
N VAL A 148 14.14 -8.23 -12.07
CA VAL A 148 14.68 -8.19 -10.71
C VAL A 148 14.32 -6.87 -10.01
N MET A 149 14.34 -5.74 -10.72
CA MET A 149 13.91 -4.42 -10.21
C MET A 149 12.48 -4.48 -9.69
N VAL A 150 11.53 -5.01 -10.48
CA VAL A 150 10.13 -5.12 -10.03
C VAL A 150 10.00 -6.04 -8.82
N VAL A 151 10.70 -7.18 -8.78
CA VAL A 151 10.65 -8.09 -7.63
C VAL A 151 11.20 -7.39 -6.38
N TYR A 152 12.35 -6.75 -6.50
CA TYR A 152 13.02 -6.11 -5.39
C TYR A 152 12.18 -4.97 -4.79
N HIS A 153 11.76 -4.00 -5.61
CA HIS A 153 11.07 -2.80 -5.13
C HIS A 153 9.65 -3.08 -4.63
N ILE A 154 8.88 -3.92 -5.34
CA ILE A 154 7.53 -4.29 -4.90
C ILE A 154 7.59 -5.09 -3.59
N THR A 155 8.59 -5.97 -3.42
CA THR A 155 8.76 -6.73 -2.18
C THR A 155 9.09 -5.83 -1.00
N LEU A 156 10.08 -4.93 -1.15
CA LEU A 156 10.47 -4.02 -0.07
C LEU A 156 9.34 -3.07 0.32
N TRP A 157 8.56 -2.59 -0.64
CA TRP A 157 7.43 -1.72 -0.34
C TRP A 157 6.30 -2.46 0.36
N ASN A 158 5.94 -3.67 -0.08
CA ASN A 158 4.92 -4.45 0.62
C ASN A 158 5.38 -4.85 2.04
N GLN A 159 6.64 -5.23 2.25
CA GLN A 159 7.18 -5.45 3.60
C GLN A 159 7.07 -4.20 4.48
N TYR A 160 7.21 -3.01 3.88
CA TYR A 160 6.97 -1.76 4.59
C TYR A 160 5.49 -1.61 4.96
N LEU A 161 4.56 -1.83 4.02
CA LEU A 161 3.12 -1.79 4.30
C LEU A 161 2.71 -2.77 5.40
N ASP A 162 3.25 -4.00 5.37
CA ASP A 162 3.05 -5.00 6.43
C ASP A 162 3.52 -4.48 7.79
N SER A 163 4.69 -3.82 7.82
CA SER A 163 5.22 -3.24 9.06
C SER A 163 4.36 -2.09 9.62
N LEU A 164 3.52 -1.48 8.77
CA LEU A 164 2.53 -0.48 9.16
C LEU A 164 1.18 -1.09 9.58
N GLY A 165 0.98 -2.39 9.38
CA GLY A 165 -0.27 -3.12 9.65
C GLY A 165 -1.23 -3.23 8.46
N TYR A 166 -0.75 -3.01 7.23
CA TYR A 166 -1.55 -3.04 5.99
C TYR A 166 -1.26 -4.28 5.11
N ASP A 167 -0.98 -5.42 5.74
CA ASP A 167 -0.66 -6.70 5.09
C ASP A 167 -1.81 -7.32 4.27
N SER A 168 -3.01 -6.76 4.40
CA SER A 168 -4.22 -7.23 3.74
C SER A 168 -4.75 -6.30 2.65
N VAL A 169 -4.12 -5.13 2.43
CA VAL A 169 -4.54 -4.20 1.38
C VAL A 169 -4.36 -4.80 -0.02
N LEU A 170 -3.28 -5.58 -0.20
CA LEU A 170 -3.03 -6.43 -1.36
C LEU A 170 -2.97 -7.89 -0.89
N ASN A 171 -4.13 -8.53 -0.78
CA ASN A 171 -4.23 -9.94 -0.33
C ASN A 171 -3.95 -10.97 -1.44
N TYR A 172 -3.18 -10.59 -2.46
CA TYR A 172 -2.81 -11.41 -3.61
C TYR A 172 -1.40 -11.04 -4.10
N ALA A 173 -0.70 -12.01 -4.68
CA ALA A 173 0.52 -11.73 -5.42
C ALA A 173 0.16 -11.02 -6.74
N ILE A 174 0.57 -9.76 -6.90
CA ILE A 174 0.28 -9.00 -8.12
C ILE A 174 1.07 -9.58 -9.30
N HIS A 175 0.42 -9.72 -10.45
CA HIS A 175 1.10 -10.17 -11.66
C HIS A 175 1.77 -8.98 -12.35
N VAL A 176 3.03 -9.12 -12.73
CA VAL A 176 3.82 -8.04 -13.31
C VAL A 176 4.47 -8.53 -14.60
N ASP A 177 4.37 -7.72 -15.65
CA ASP A 177 5.09 -7.91 -16.91
C ASP A 177 6.03 -6.70 -17.11
N PRO A 178 7.35 -6.87 -16.87
CA PRO A 178 8.35 -5.81 -16.97
C PRO A 178 8.72 -5.45 -18.42
N GLN A 179 8.30 -6.27 -19.39
CA GLN A 179 8.59 -6.11 -20.82
C GLN A 179 7.28 -6.10 -21.62
N ALA A 180 6.38 -5.22 -21.26
CA ALA A 180 5.03 -5.13 -21.81
C ALA A 180 4.88 -3.97 -22.82
N LEU A 181 3.65 -3.80 -23.32
CA LEU A 181 3.20 -2.64 -24.12
C LEU A 181 3.92 -2.45 -25.47
N ASN A 182 4.68 -3.46 -25.88
CA ASN A 182 5.34 -3.60 -27.18
C ASN A 182 6.27 -2.41 -27.50
N GLY A 183 7.14 -2.06 -26.55
CA GLY A 183 8.15 -0.99 -26.69
C GLY A 183 7.57 0.43 -26.60
N GLN A 184 6.43 0.60 -25.93
CA GLN A 184 5.91 1.93 -25.60
C GLN A 184 6.64 2.49 -24.38
N ASP A 185 6.83 3.81 -24.37
CA ASP A 185 7.31 4.60 -23.22
C ASP A 185 6.08 4.88 -22.34
N GLN A 186 5.66 3.89 -21.57
CA GLN A 186 4.41 3.87 -20.79
C GLN A 186 4.43 2.72 -19.78
N SER A 187 3.76 2.95 -18.65
CA SER A 187 3.44 1.95 -17.63
C SER A 187 1.99 2.09 -17.18
N MET A 188 1.41 1.01 -16.65
CA MET A 188 0.03 1.03 -16.16
C MET A 188 -0.32 -0.12 -15.20
N PHE A 189 -1.20 0.21 -14.25
CA PHE A 189 -2.01 -0.73 -13.51
C PHE A 189 -3.32 -1.08 -14.21
N ASN A 190 -3.65 -2.37 -14.27
CA ASN A 190 -4.90 -2.88 -14.83
C ASN A 190 -5.67 -3.76 -13.85
N PHE A 191 -6.74 -3.20 -13.28
CA PHE A 191 -7.68 -3.92 -12.41
C PHE A 191 -8.61 -4.90 -13.14
N GLY A 192 -8.62 -4.90 -14.48
CA GLY A 192 -9.53 -5.73 -15.30
C GLY A 192 -9.18 -7.22 -15.34
N TYR A 193 -8.11 -7.65 -14.67
CA TYR A 193 -7.66 -9.03 -14.59
C TYR A 193 -7.80 -9.58 -13.16
N THR A 194 -7.72 -10.90 -13.01
CA THR A 194 -7.74 -11.58 -11.71
C THR A 194 -6.55 -12.53 -11.60
N PRO A 195 -5.51 -12.20 -10.81
CA PRO A 195 -5.33 -10.94 -10.10
C PRO A 195 -5.12 -9.74 -11.05
N PRO A 196 -5.29 -8.49 -10.57
CA PRO A 196 -4.85 -7.29 -11.27
C PRO A 196 -3.38 -7.35 -11.70
N ARG A 197 -3.01 -6.55 -12.69
CA ARG A 197 -1.71 -6.61 -13.37
C ARG A 197 -1.00 -5.26 -13.44
N LEU A 198 0.33 -5.29 -13.42
CA LEU A 198 1.20 -4.15 -13.75
C LEU A 198 1.91 -4.39 -15.07
N TYR A 199 1.97 -3.36 -15.90
CA TYR A 199 2.62 -3.36 -17.21
C TYR A 199 3.69 -2.28 -17.20
N PHE A 200 4.89 -2.61 -17.66
CA PHE A 200 5.99 -1.67 -17.83
C PHE A 200 6.53 -1.81 -19.25
N GLY A 201 6.68 -0.70 -19.96
CA GLY A 201 7.21 -0.68 -21.31
C GLY A 201 8.72 -0.45 -21.36
N GLU A 202 9.30 -0.65 -22.55
CA GLU A 202 10.74 -0.51 -22.84
C GLU A 202 11.00 0.66 -23.81
N GLY A 203 10.11 1.66 -23.79
CA GLY A 203 10.21 2.80 -24.70
C GLY A 203 10.99 3.95 -24.09
N GLY A 204 12.05 4.39 -24.73
CA GLY A 204 12.81 5.55 -24.26
C GLY A 204 13.78 5.16 -23.15
N VAL A 205 13.34 5.25 -21.90
CA VAL A 205 13.96 4.58 -20.76
C VAL A 205 13.04 3.43 -20.38
N ASP A 206 13.58 2.29 -19.97
CA ASP A 206 12.75 1.17 -19.60
C ASP A 206 12.05 1.47 -18.26
N ASP A 207 10.71 1.53 -18.28
CA ASP A 207 9.88 1.94 -17.15
C ASP A 207 10.18 1.13 -15.88
N ALA A 208 10.56 -0.15 -16.05
CA ALA A 208 10.91 -1.07 -14.96
C ALA A 208 12.35 -0.92 -14.44
N GLU A 209 13.13 0.06 -14.91
CA GLU A 209 14.43 0.45 -14.33
C GLU A 209 14.33 1.59 -13.30
N ASP A 210 13.17 2.22 -13.14
CA ASP A 210 12.96 3.31 -12.18
C ASP A 210 11.98 2.87 -11.07
N ALA A 211 12.47 2.79 -9.83
CA ALA A 211 11.62 2.40 -8.71
C ALA A 211 10.46 3.38 -8.48
N ASP A 212 10.58 4.66 -8.85
CA ASP A 212 9.46 5.59 -8.74
C ASP A 212 8.28 5.13 -9.61
N VAL A 213 8.55 4.68 -10.84
CA VAL A 213 7.53 4.17 -11.77
C VAL A 213 6.89 2.90 -11.21
N ILE A 214 7.73 1.96 -10.74
CA ILE A 214 7.26 0.69 -10.16
C ILE A 214 6.35 0.95 -8.95
N ILE A 215 6.76 1.83 -8.03
CA ILE A 215 5.98 2.14 -6.82
C ILE A 215 4.74 2.97 -7.16
N HIS A 216 4.79 3.87 -8.14
CA HIS A 216 3.62 4.61 -8.62
C HIS A 216 2.53 3.66 -9.12
N GLU A 217 2.87 2.72 -9.99
CA GLU A 217 1.89 1.76 -10.52
C GLU A 217 1.38 0.78 -9.46
N LEU A 218 2.25 0.36 -8.53
CA LEU A 218 1.82 -0.41 -7.36
C LEU A 218 0.83 0.38 -6.49
N SER A 219 0.97 1.71 -6.41
CA SER A 219 0.09 2.57 -5.63
C SER A 219 -1.33 2.64 -6.20
N HIS A 220 -1.49 2.53 -7.51
CA HIS A 220 -2.81 2.32 -8.12
C HIS A 220 -3.44 1.00 -7.66
N ALA A 221 -2.65 -0.08 -7.55
CA ALA A 221 -3.13 -1.35 -7.01
C ALA A 221 -3.54 -1.22 -5.54
N ILE A 222 -2.76 -0.52 -4.72
CA ILE A 222 -3.07 -0.25 -3.30
C ILE A 222 -4.37 0.55 -3.18
N SER A 223 -4.51 1.64 -3.93
CA SER A 223 -5.73 2.47 -3.97
C SER A 223 -6.95 1.65 -4.39
N HIS A 224 -6.80 0.77 -5.40
CA HIS A 224 -7.86 -0.13 -5.83
C HIS A 224 -8.21 -1.19 -4.78
N GLY A 225 -7.22 -1.76 -4.09
CA GLY A 225 -7.43 -2.74 -3.01
C GLY A 225 -8.15 -2.14 -1.80
N ALA A 226 -7.76 -0.93 -1.40
CA ALA A 226 -8.35 -0.22 -0.27
C ALA A 226 -9.76 0.31 -0.56
N ALA A 227 -10.01 0.83 -1.77
CA ALA A 227 -11.29 1.42 -2.17
C ALA A 227 -11.73 0.94 -3.57
N PRO A 228 -12.15 -0.33 -3.70
CA PRO A 228 -12.46 -0.93 -5.00
C PRO A 228 -13.66 -0.26 -5.68
N ASN A 229 -13.59 -0.12 -7.01
CA ASN A 229 -14.63 0.51 -7.85
C ASN A 229 -14.89 2.00 -7.58
N THR A 230 -13.95 2.72 -6.95
CA THR A 230 -14.12 4.14 -6.61
C THR A 230 -13.42 5.11 -7.55
N ASN A 231 -12.50 4.63 -8.40
CA ASN A 231 -11.63 5.47 -9.24
C ASN A 231 -12.34 6.13 -10.46
N SER A 232 -13.25 7.06 -10.17
CA SER A 232 -14.07 7.76 -11.16
C SER A 232 -14.26 9.23 -10.78
N GLY A 233 -14.43 10.08 -11.79
CA GLY A 233 -14.39 11.54 -11.65
C GLY A 233 -12.96 12.10 -11.74
N THR A 234 -12.80 13.28 -12.33
CA THR A 234 -11.48 13.84 -12.66
C THR A 234 -10.63 14.07 -11.42
N GLU A 235 -11.18 14.71 -10.38
CA GLU A 235 -10.41 14.99 -9.16
C GLU A 235 -10.02 13.73 -8.38
N ARG A 236 -10.92 12.75 -8.26
CA ARG A 236 -10.60 11.46 -7.63
C ARG A 236 -9.48 10.73 -8.36
N ARG A 237 -9.47 10.77 -9.69
CA ARG A 237 -8.36 10.22 -10.50
C ARG A 237 -7.09 11.05 -10.37
N THR A 238 -7.19 12.38 -10.28
CA THR A 238 -6.03 13.24 -9.97
C THR A 238 -5.44 12.91 -8.61
N PHE A 239 -6.27 12.61 -7.60
CA PHE A 239 -5.77 12.12 -6.33
C PHE A 239 -5.07 10.76 -6.46
N ASP A 240 -5.61 9.85 -7.27
CA ASP A 240 -5.01 8.53 -7.52
C ASP A 240 -3.58 8.66 -8.08
N GLU A 241 -3.41 9.54 -9.06
CA GLU A 241 -2.11 9.91 -9.62
C GLU A 241 -1.19 10.56 -8.58
N ALA A 242 -1.71 11.50 -7.79
CA ALA A 242 -0.94 12.17 -6.75
C ALA A 242 -0.53 11.24 -5.60
N PHE A 243 -1.32 10.19 -5.34
CA PHE A 243 -1.02 9.15 -4.35
C PHE A 243 0.14 8.27 -4.83
N GLY A 244 0.16 7.89 -6.10
CA GLY A 244 1.31 7.25 -6.73
C GLY A 244 2.57 8.11 -6.65
N ASP A 245 2.48 9.39 -7.05
CA ASP A 245 3.60 10.33 -6.96
C ASP A 245 4.13 10.48 -5.52
N TYR A 246 3.22 10.50 -4.53
CA TYR A 246 3.58 10.58 -3.12
C TYR A 246 4.33 9.33 -2.65
N PHE A 247 3.84 8.14 -2.98
CA PHE A 247 4.49 6.89 -2.57
C PHE A 247 5.82 6.64 -3.28
N ALA A 248 5.95 7.01 -4.55
CA ALA A 248 7.21 7.00 -5.29
C ALA A 248 8.29 7.82 -4.55
N GLU A 249 8.04 9.11 -4.29
CA GLU A 249 9.00 9.93 -3.54
C GLU A 249 9.18 9.43 -2.09
N ARG A 250 8.11 8.96 -1.43
CA ARG A 250 8.23 8.44 -0.06
C ARG A 250 9.14 7.21 0.00
N TYR A 251 9.16 6.37 -1.03
CA TYR A 251 10.07 5.24 -1.16
C TYR A 251 11.52 5.73 -1.12
N GLY A 252 11.90 6.69 -1.99
CA GLY A 252 13.22 7.33 -1.98
C GLY A 252 13.57 7.93 -0.61
N ARG A 253 12.64 8.67 0.02
CA ARG A 253 12.88 9.31 1.34
C ARG A 253 13.21 8.32 2.44
N ARG A 254 12.65 7.11 2.39
CA ARG A 254 12.98 6.04 3.35
C ARG A 254 14.40 5.50 3.18
N LEU A 255 14.95 5.61 1.97
CA LEU A 255 16.34 5.29 1.66
C LEU A 255 17.30 6.46 1.97
N GLY A 256 16.78 7.60 2.44
CA GLY A 256 17.55 8.82 2.68
C GLY A 256 17.82 9.64 1.41
N ILE A 257 17.06 9.40 0.35
CA ILE A 257 17.18 10.03 -0.97
C ILE A 257 15.94 10.89 -1.19
N THR A 258 16.07 12.09 -1.75
CA THR A 258 14.94 13.02 -1.92
C THR A 258 15.02 13.68 -3.28
N SER A 259 13.87 13.85 -3.92
CA SER A 259 13.73 14.65 -5.13
C SER A 259 12.67 15.73 -4.97
N THR A 260 12.59 16.61 -5.97
CA THR A 260 11.50 17.60 -6.13
C THR A 260 10.54 17.20 -7.26
N ARG A 261 10.82 16.05 -7.86
CA ARG A 261 10.17 15.46 -9.03
C ARG A 261 10.06 13.96 -8.79
N VAL A 262 9.26 13.29 -9.59
CA VAL A 262 9.21 11.82 -9.64
C VAL A 262 9.77 11.37 -10.97
N PHE A 263 10.20 10.11 -11.03
CA PHE A 263 10.71 9.45 -12.22
C PHE A 263 12.01 10.11 -12.70
N ASP A 264 12.97 10.29 -11.79
CA ASP A 264 14.22 11.01 -12.09
C ASP A 264 15.09 10.30 -13.15
N TRP A 265 14.91 9.00 -13.35
CA TRP A 265 15.54 8.23 -14.42
C TRP A 265 14.67 8.12 -15.66
N ASP A 266 13.45 7.58 -15.48
CA ASP A 266 12.50 7.30 -16.57
C ASP A 266 11.91 8.57 -17.20
N GLY A 267 11.72 9.59 -16.38
CA GLY A 267 11.26 10.91 -16.79
C GLY A 267 12.35 11.97 -16.79
N ASN A 268 11.91 13.23 -16.82
CA ASN A 268 12.77 14.41 -16.67
C ASN A 268 13.92 14.48 -17.72
N ASN A 269 13.64 13.95 -18.92
CA ASN A 269 14.61 13.69 -19.96
C ASN A 269 14.09 14.16 -21.34
N THR A 270 14.67 13.64 -22.43
CA THR A 270 14.28 14.02 -23.80
C THR A 270 12.96 13.43 -24.27
N PHE A 271 12.44 12.40 -23.59
CA PHE A 271 11.22 11.69 -23.95
C PHE A 271 10.02 12.31 -23.24
N TRP A 272 10.14 12.54 -21.94
CA TRP A 272 9.11 13.17 -21.13
C TRP A 272 9.69 14.19 -20.14
N ASN A 273 9.00 15.33 -20.00
CA ASN A 273 9.43 16.40 -19.08
C ASN A 273 9.33 16.01 -17.60
N GLY A 274 8.75 14.85 -17.26
CA GLY A 274 8.48 14.42 -15.90
C GLY A 274 7.40 15.24 -15.18
N ARG A 275 7.22 14.93 -13.90
CA ARG A 275 6.19 15.51 -13.04
C ARG A 275 6.80 16.04 -11.74
N SER A 276 6.32 17.18 -11.27
CA SER A 276 6.78 17.74 -10.00
C SER A 276 5.88 17.29 -8.85
N ILE A 277 6.52 17.01 -7.72
CA ILE A 277 5.88 16.71 -6.43
C ILE A 277 6.02 17.88 -5.44
N SER A 278 6.57 19.00 -5.91
CA SER A 278 6.70 20.22 -5.12
C SER A 278 5.59 21.18 -5.48
N TYR A 279 5.06 21.89 -4.47
CA TYR A 279 4.07 22.92 -4.71
C TYR A 279 4.65 24.03 -5.59
N ASP A 280 3.93 24.38 -6.66
CA ASP A 280 4.38 25.37 -7.65
C ASP A 280 4.44 26.82 -7.13
N GLY A 281 3.94 27.07 -5.91
CA GLY A 281 3.89 28.39 -5.29
C GLY A 281 2.66 29.23 -5.69
N SER A 282 1.80 28.74 -6.59
CA SER A 282 0.78 29.55 -7.26
C SER A 282 -0.63 28.95 -7.29
N LYS A 283 -0.76 27.62 -7.37
CA LYS A 283 -2.05 26.94 -7.50
C LYS A 283 -2.92 27.10 -6.25
N ASN A 284 -4.11 27.64 -6.46
CA ASN A 284 -5.14 27.73 -5.43
C ASN A 284 -6.33 26.86 -5.84
N TYR A 285 -6.59 25.81 -5.06
CA TYR A 285 -7.64 24.82 -5.30
C TYR A 285 -9.03 25.46 -5.55
N ASN A 286 -9.34 26.58 -4.90
CA ASN A 286 -10.62 27.28 -5.08
C ASN A 286 -10.79 27.96 -6.45
N THR A 287 -9.73 28.04 -7.26
CA THR A 287 -9.71 28.84 -8.50
C THR A 287 -9.26 28.06 -9.73
N ILE A 288 -8.68 26.88 -9.54
CA ILE A 288 -8.19 26.05 -10.63
C ILE A 288 -9.31 25.24 -11.28
N PHE A 289 -9.06 24.82 -12.52
CA PHE A 289 -9.94 23.96 -13.29
C PHE A 289 -9.21 22.67 -13.66
N PHE A 290 -9.88 21.52 -13.53
CA PHE A 290 -9.34 20.20 -13.86
C PHE A 290 -9.74 19.81 -15.28
N SER A 291 -8.81 19.90 -16.24
CA SER A 291 -9.08 19.46 -17.62
C SER A 291 -8.62 18.04 -17.92
N ASN A 292 -7.69 17.51 -17.12
CA ASN A 292 -7.27 16.11 -17.13
C ASN A 292 -6.76 15.71 -15.73
N ILE A 293 -6.40 14.44 -15.58
CA ILE A 293 -6.04 13.85 -14.28
C ILE A 293 -4.64 14.26 -13.79
N TYR A 294 -3.72 14.66 -14.68
CA TYR A 294 -2.30 14.91 -14.37
C TYR A 294 -1.97 16.37 -14.01
N GLN A 295 -2.83 17.33 -14.33
CA GLN A 295 -2.49 18.76 -14.27
C GLN A 295 -2.18 19.31 -12.86
N HIS A 296 -2.81 18.73 -11.85
CA HIS A 296 -2.81 19.27 -10.49
C HIS A 296 -2.48 18.21 -9.43
N THR A 297 -1.74 17.16 -9.80
CA THR A 297 -1.32 16.12 -8.86
C THR A 297 -0.41 16.70 -7.77
N ASP A 298 0.44 17.65 -8.16
CA ASP A 298 1.34 18.43 -7.31
C ASP A 298 0.65 19.04 -6.10
N LEU A 299 -0.64 19.41 -6.17
CA LEU A 299 -1.38 19.92 -5.00
C LEU A 299 -1.45 18.89 -3.86
N MET A 300 -1.87 17.66 -4.17
CA MET A 300 -2.05 16.61 -3.17
C MET A 300 -0.72 15.95 -2.82
N SER A 301 0.14 15.66 -3.81
CA SER A 301 1.44 15.01 -3.56
C SER A 301 2.33 15.90 -2.70
N SER A 302 2.43 17.20 -3.00
CA SER A 302 3.19 18.13 -2.15
C SER A 302 2.58 18.29 -0.76
N ALA A 303 1.25 18.36 -0.62
CA ALA A 303 0.61 18.45 0.69
C ALA A 303 0.86 17.21 1.56
N MET A 304 0.77 16.00 0.98
CA MET A 304 1.07 14.76 1.68
C MET A 304 2.56 14.67 2.08
N LEU A 305 3.47 15.07 1.19
CA LEU A 305 4.91 15.10 1.47
C LEU A 305 5.27 16.14 2.55
N GLU A 306 4.71 17.33 2.46
CA GLU A 306 4.88 18.39 3.48
C GLU A 306 4.35 17.93 4.83
N PHE A 307 3.19 17.26 4.87
CA PHE A 307 2.63 16.71 6.11
C PHE A 307 3.56 15.65 6.71
N SER A 308 3.99 14.67 5.91
CA SER A 308 4.88 13.60 6.37
C SER A 308 6.24 14.11 6.87
N SER A 309 6.66 15.29 6.40
CA SER A 309 7.93 15.94 6.78
C SER A 309 7.76 17.06 7.80
N ALA A 310 6.53 17.33 8.27
CA ALA A 310 6.26 18.42 9.17
C ALA A 310 6.88 18.19 10.56
N ALA A 311 7.26 19.28 11.22
CA ALA A 311 7.88 19.20 12.54
C ALA A 311 6.95 18.50 13.55
N GLY A 312 7.47 17.48 14.23
CA GLY A 312 6.74 16.68 15.21
C GLY A 312 5.91 15.53 14.64
N VAL A 313 5.79 15.42 13.31
CA VAL A 313 5.13 14.29 12.65
C VAL A 313 6.12 13.14 12.52
N GLN A 314 5.68 11.93 12.87
CA GLN A 314 6.43 10.71 12.54
C GLN A 314 6.07 10.29 11.11
N PRO A 315 7.03 10.22 10.17
CA PRO A 315 6.71 9.96 8.76
C PRO A 315 5.95 8.65 8.53
N ALA A 316 6.27 7.59 9.28
CA ALA A 316 5.55 6.31 9.21
C ALA A 316 4.07 6.45 9.65
N VAL A 317 3.78 7.28 10.67
CA VAL A 317 2.40 7.54 11.11
C VAL A 317 1.65 8.40 10.11
N ALA A 318 2.33 9.35 9.45
CA ALA A 318 1.73 10.11 8.35
C ALA A 318 1.31 9.19 7.19
N ASP A 319 2.17 8.24 6.82
CA ASP A 319 1.85 7.24 5.80
C ASP A 319 0.64 6.39 6.23
N GLN A 320 0.57 5.96 7.51
CA GLN A 320 -0.60 5.24 8.05
C GLN A 320 -1.88 6.08 7.96
N ILE A 321 -1.83 7.37 8.28
CA ILE A 321 -2.98 8.29 8.18
C ILE A 321 -3.45 8.43 6.74
N ILE A 322 -2.52 8.58 5.80
CA ILE A 322 -2.86 8.70 4.38
C ILE A 322 -3.44 7.38 3.85
N LEU A 323 -2.85 6.22 4.21
CA LEU A 323 -3.38 4.90 3.85
C LEU A 323 -4.79 4.65 4.41
N GLU A 324 -5.03 5.01 5.67
CA GLU A 324 -6.36 4.88 6.27
C GLU A 324 -7.38 5.76 5.53
N ALA A 325 -7.01 6.99 5.18
CA ALA A 325 -7.87 7.88 4.41
C ALA A 325 -8.19 7.34 3.00
N VAL A 326 -7.32 6.54 2.41
CA VAL A 326 -7.55 5.89 1.10
C VAL A 326 -8.69 4.88 1.16
N HIS A 327 -8.92 4.21 2.30
CA HIS A 327 -10.05 3.27 2.47
C HIS A 327 -11.42 3.97 2.45
N MET A 328 -11.44 5.29 2.65
CA MET A 328 -12.66 6.11 2.67
C MET A 328 -12.96 6.77 1.32
N LEU A 329 -12.21 6.44 0.26
CA LEU A 329 -12.37 7.09 -1.04
C LEU A 329 -13.70 6.70 -1.69
N MET A 330 -14.33 7.66 -2.36
CA MET A 330 -15.61 7.49 -3.04
C MET A 330 -15.55 7.93 -4.51
N PRO A 331 -16.43 7.37 -5.39
CA PRO A 331 -16.63 7.88 -6.74
C PRO A 331 -16.89 9.38 -6.78
N ASN A 332 -16.24 10.10 -7.72
CA ASN A 332 -16.41 11.53 -7.96
C ASN A 332 -16.10 12.43 -6.76
N GLN A 333 -15.31 11.94 -5.80
CA GLN A 333 -14.89 12.71 -4.65
C GLN A 333 -13.87 13.79 -5.06
N GLY A 334 -14.08 15.03 -4.59
CA GLY A 334 -13.16 16.14 -4.82
C GLY A 334 -11.97 16.13 -3.85
N LEU A 335 -10.87 16.79 -4.21
CA LEU A 335 -9.63 16.77 -3.41
C LEU A 335 -9.82 17.29 -1.99
N ARG A 336 -10.68 18.29 -1.78
CA ARG A 336 -11.03 18.79 -0.43
C ARG A 336 -11.61 17.71 0.47
N LYS A 337 -12.53 16.89 -0.06
CA LYS A 337 -13.15 15.80 0.68
C LYS A 337 -12.13 14.73 1.05
N ILE A 338 -11.22 14.43 0.14
CA ILE A 338 -10.13 13.49 0.39
C ILE A 338 -9.20 14.03 1.48
N ALA A 339 -8.88 15.32 1.46
CA ALA A 339 -8.09 15.94 2.53
C ALA A 339 -8.81 15.93 3.90
N GLN A 340 -10.14 15.96 3.93
CA GLN A 340 -10.91 15.78 5.18
C GLN A 340 -10.90 14.33 5.66
N ASN A 341 -10.88 13.34 4.75
CA ASN A 341 -10.64 11.94 5.12
C ASN A 341 -9.29 11.79 5.84
N ILE A 342 -8.25 12.54 5.44
CA ILE A 342 -6.95 12.55 6.13
C ILE A 342 -7.06 13.13 7.56
N LEU A 343 -7.84 14.20 7.77
CA LEU A 343 -8.12 14.70 9.13
C LEU A 343 -8.88 13.66 9.97
N PHE A 344 -9.83 12.95 9.37
CA PHE A 344 -10.57 11.89 10.04
C PHE A 344 -9.65 10.72 10.42
N ALA A 345 -8.80 10.27 9.50
CA ALA A 345 -7.82 9.22 9.74
C ALA A 345 -6.84 9.57 10.86
N ASP A 346 -6.35 10.82 10.92
CA ASP A 346 -5.53 11.31 12.04
C ASP A 346 -6.31 11.27 13.36
N SER A 347 -7.60 11.63 13.33
CA SER A 347 -8.48 11.52 14.49
C SER A 347 -8.62 10.08 14.97
N LEU A 348 -8.69 9.09 14.07
CA LEU A 348 -8.73 7.68 14.44
C LEU A 348 -7.39 7.21 15.03
N ILE A 349 -6.29 7.40 14.29
CA ILE A 349 -4.97 6.81 14.58
C ILE A 349 -4.27 7.51 15.75
N THR A 350 -4.30 8.84 15.80
CA THR A 350 -3.51 9.62 16.77
C THR A 350 -4.37 10.39 17.77
N GLY A 351 -5.70 10.37 17.61
CA GLY A 351 -6.59 11.25 18.38
C GLY A 351 -6.54 12.71 17.93
N GLY A 352 -6.17 12.97 16.68
CA GLY A 352 -6.15 14.33 16.14
C GLY A 352 -4.86 15.09 16.47
N SER A 353 -3.79 14.38 16.87
CA SER A 353 -2.54 15.01 17.30
C SER A 353 -1.83 15.76 16.18
N TYR A 354 -2.16 15.49 14.91
CA TYR A 354 -1.53 16.11 13.74
C TYR A 354 -2.46 17.01 12.91
N GLN A 355 -3.66 17.34 13.40
CA GLN A 355 -4.61 18.23 12.71
C GLN A 355 -3.98 19.55 12.27
N SER A 356 -3.13 20.16 13.12
CA SER A 356 -2.46 21.43 12.82
C SER A 356 -1.50 21.30 11.63
N GLN A 357 -0.72 20.22 11.58
CA GLN A 357 0.23 19.96 10.50
C GLN A 357 -0.49 19.62 9.20
N ILE A 358 -1.55 18.80 9.26
CA ILE A 358 -2.40 18.51 8.09
C ILE A 358 -3.01 19.81 7.54
N GLN A 359 -3.57 20.66 8.41
CA GLN A 359 -4.10 21.97 7.98
C GLN A 359 -3.03 22.89 7.39
N GLN A 360 -1.82 22.87 7.94
CA GLN A 360 -0.73 23.67 7.40
C GLN A 360 -0.32 23.20 6.00
N SER A 361 -0.28 21.89 5.76
CA SER A 361 0.17 21.31 4.50
C SER A 361 -0.89 21.35 3.39
N PHE A 362 -2.16 21.14 3.74
CA PHE A 362 -3.29 21.11 2.80
C PHE A 362 -4.06 22.44 2.72
N GLY A 363 -3.89 23.33 3.70
CA GLY A 363 -4.52 24.64 3.76
C GLY A 363 -3.80 25.68 2.89
N ALA A 364 -3.77 26.94 3.35
CA ALA A 364 -3.11 28.01 2.61
C ALA A 364 -1.59 27.73 2.45
N PRO A 365 -1.00 27.95 1.26
CA PRO A 365 -1.57 28.66 0.10
C PRO A 365 -2.36 27.77 -0.90
N LYS A 366 -2.31 26.44 -0.77
CA LYS A 366 -2.99 25.50 -1.67
C LYS A 366 -4.52 25.62 -1.59
N ASN A 367 -5.02 25.90 -0.38
CA ASN A 367 -6.43 26.03 -0.01
C ASN A 367 -7.27 24.78 -0.39
N ILE A 368 -6.68 23.59 -0.33
CA ILE A 368 -7.41 22.33 -0.47
C ILE A 368 -8.36 22.20 0.73
N LEU A 369 -7.83 22.34 1.94
CA LEU A 369 -8.63 22.53 3.17
C LEU A 369 -8.88 24.02 3.42
N ASN A 370 -10.06 24.34 3.97
CA ASN A 370 -10.37 25.64 4.54
C ASN A 370 -10.03 25.66 6.03
N GLN A 371 -9.78 26.86 6.56
CA GLN A 371 -9.53 27.08 7.99
C GLN A 371 -10.70 26.64 8.88
N SER A 372 -11.92 26.54 8.34
CA SER A 372 -13.12 26.04 9.05
C SER A 372 -13.30 24.53 9.03
N ASP A 373 -12.49 23.81 8.24
CA ASP A 373 -12.58 22.35 8.10
C ASP A 373 -11.96 21.64 9.32
N VAL A 374 -11.30 22.39 10.22
CA VAL A 374 -11.19 22.03 11.64
C VAL A 374 -12.24 22.80 12.42
N LYS A 375 -13.16 22.06 13.04
CA LYS A 375 -13.86 22.55 14.21
C LYS A 375 -13.71 21.53 15.33
N GLU A 376 -12.58 21.61 16.00
CA GLU A 376 -12.48 21.12 17.37
C GLU A 376 -13.31 22.08 18.24
N ILE A 377 -14.56 21.70 18.56
CA ILE A 377 -15.46 22.60 19.30
C ILE A 377 -15.36 22.39 20.81
N ALA A 378 -15.03 21.17 21.26
CA ALA A 378 -14.86 20.90 22.68
C ALA A 378 -14.12 19.59 23.00
N GLU A 379 -13.19 19.66 23.94
CA GLU A 379 -12.43 18.54 24.49
C GLU A 379 -12.75 18.37 26.00
N SER A 380 -12.59 17.14 26.49
CA SER A 380 -12.45 16.80 27.89
C SER A 380 -11.36 15.72 28.05
N ASN A 381 -10.93 15.46 29.28
CA ASN A 381 -9.89 14.45 29.57
C ASN A 381 -10.27 13.01 29.16
N TRP A 382 -11.52 12.76 28.75
CA TRP A 382 -12.04 11.41 28.47
C TRP A 382 -12.92 11.32 27.21
N CYS A 383 -13.19 12.43 26.51
CA CYS A 383 -13.85 12.42 25.20
C CYS A 383 -13.60 13.70 24.40
N GLN A 384 -13.66 13.58 23.08
CA GLN A 384 -13.51 14.66 22.11
C GLN A 384 -14.69 14.63 21.12
N LEU A 385 -15.18 15.80 20.71
CA LEU A 385 -16.22 15.94 19.68
C LEU A 385 -15.69 16.73 18.48
N LEU A 386 -15.74 16.10 17.30
CA LEU A 386 -15.22 16.61 16.04
C LEU A 386 -16.37 16.79 15.04
N TYR A 387 -16.27 17.79 14.16
CA TYR A 387 -17.18 17.92 13.01
C TYR A 387 -16.51 17.41 11.74
N THR A 388 -17.21 16.55 11.00
CA THR A 388 -16.76 15.94 9.74
C THR A 388 -17.81 16.19 8.65
N GLU A 389 -17.52 15.85 7.39
CA GLU A 389 -18.52 15.96 6.32
C GLU A 389 -19.70 14.98 6.46
N ASP A 390 -19.49 13.85 7.14
CA ASP A 390 -20.50 12.82 7.38
C ASP A 390 -21.25 13.01 8.71
N GLY A 391 -21.02 14.14 9.40
CA GLY A 391 -21.65 14.49 10.67
C GLY A 391 -20.66 14.67 11.83
N TRP A 392 -21.13 14.54 13.07
CA TRP A 392 -20.31 14.74 14.27
C TRP A 392 -19.68 13.43 14.74
N LEU A 393 -18.37 13.40 14.94
CA LEU A 393 -17.67 12.23 15.47
C LEU A 393 -17.38 12.43 16.95
N LEU A 394 -17.96 11.58 17.79
CA LEU A 394 -17.59 11.47 19.20
C LEU A 394 -16.47 10.42 19.36
N LYS A 395 -15.32 10.83 19.87
CA LYS A 395 -14.21 9.93 20.21
C LYS A 395 -14.05 9.79 21.73
N PRO A 396 -14.32 8.61 22.32
CA PRO A 396 -13.89 8.31 23.68
C PRO A 396 -12.35 8.29 23.76
N LEU A 397 -11.77 8.92 24.78
CA LEU A 397 -10.31 8.93 25.02
C LEU A 397 -9.89 7.91 26.09
N ILE A 398 -10.84 7.09 26.53
CA ILE A 398 -10.65 6.04 27.54
C ILE A 398 -11.27 4.75 27.04
N SER A 399 -10.75 3.62 27.51
CA SER A 399 -11.23 2.27 27.17
C SER A 399 -12.46 1.82 27.97
N SER A 400 -13.03 2.72 28.78
CA SER A 400 -14.28 2.44 29.51
C SER A 400 -15.48 2.86 28.67
N GLU A 401 -16.53 2.05 28.71
CA GLU A 401 -17.77 2.34 28.00
C GLU A 401 -18.38 3.67 28.48
N VAL A 402 -18.77 4.52 27.53
CA VAL A 402 -19.44 5.80 27.80
C VAL A 402 -20.87 5.74 27.32
N SER A 403 -21.80 6.27 28.12
CA SER A 403 -23.18 6.44 27.71
C SER A 403 -23.35 7.77 27.00
N VAL A 404 -23.98 7.76 25.84
CA VAL A 404 -24.20 8.92 24.97
C VAL A 404 -25.69 9.15 24.85
N SER A 405 -26.14 10.38 25.07
CA SER A 405 -27.54 10.77 24.90
C SER A 405 -27.63 12.06 24.08
N LEU A 406 -28.44 12.05 23.03
CA LEU A 406 -28.69 13.18 22.14
C LEU A 406 -30.04 13.81 22.46
N PHE A 407 -30.09 15.14 22.53
CA PHE A 407 -31.30 15.90 22.80
C PHE A 407 -31.48 17.00 21.76
N ASN A 408 -32.71 17.26 21.35
CA ASN A 408 -33.01 18.45 20.54
C ASN A 408 -33.01 19.74 21.40
N ILE A 409 -33.16 20.89 20.75
CA ILE A 409 -33.21 22.21 21.42
C ILE A 409 -34.38 22.40 22.39
N ALA A 410 -35.42 21.58 22.30
CA ALA A 410 -36.55 21.57 23.24
C ALA A 410 -36.29 20.66 24.46
N GLY A 411 -35.12 20.02 24.54
CA GLY A 411 -34.74 19.10 25.61
C GLY A 411 -35.35 17.70 25.48
N GLN A 412 -35.92 17.36 24.32
CA GLN A 412 -36.43 16.01 24.06
C GLN A 412 -35.29 15.08 23.70
N LEU A 413 -35.26 13.89 24.30
CA LEU A 413 -34.29 12.84 23.99
C LEU A 413 -34.54 12.29 22.57
N LEU A 414 -33.52 12.32 21.74
CA LEU A 414 -33.51 11.80 20.37
C LEU A 414 -32.95 10.38 20.31
N LEU A 415 -31.82 10.15 20.98
CA LEU A 415 -31.10 8.88 20.96
C LEU A 415 -30.39 8.67 22.29
N THR A 416 -30.29 7.42 22.73
CA THR A 416 -29.32 6.99 23.74
C THR A 416 -28.59 5.75 23.24
N THR A 417 -27.27 5.73 23.37
CA THR A 417 -26.42 4.58 23.05
C THR A 417 -25.26 4.48 24.05
N THR A 418 -24.48 3.41 23.95
CA THR A 418 -23.19 3.28 24.62
C THR A 418 -22.11 2.98 23.59
N THR A 419 -20.88 3.42 23.85
CA THR A 419 -19.75 3.13 22.97
C THR A 419 -18.43 3.09 23.74
N THR A 420 -17.52 2.23 23.30
CA THR A 420 -16.08 2.28 23.61
C THR A 420 -15.26 2.80 22.42
N GLU A 421 -15.87 2.80 21.23
CA GLU A 421 -15.25 3.17 19.96
C GLU A 421 -15.75 4.54 19.48
N PRO A 422 -15.09 5.16 18.47
CA PRO A 422 -15.60 6.35 17.83
C PRO A 422 -17.04 6.16 17.30
N LEU A 423 -17.91 7.12 17.59
CA LEU A 423 -19.32 7.10 17.22
C LEU A 423 -19.63 8.26 16.29
N LEU A 424 -20.04 7.94 15.05
CA LEU A 424 -20.55 8.93 14.10
C LEU A 424 -22.02 9.27 14.43
N ILE A 425 -22.31 10.56 14.44
CA ILE A 425 -23.61 11.14 14.73
C ILE A 425 -24.02 11.96 13.51
N ASP A 426 -24.78 11.30 12.64
CA ASP A 426 -25.39 11.91 11.46
C ASP A 426 -26.72 12.57 11.87
N ASP A 427 -26.62 13.78 12.43
CA ASP A 427 -27.78 14.65 12.65
C ASP A 427 -27.48 16.05 12.13
N ASN A 428 -28.29 16.47 11.16
CA ASN A 428 -28.21 17.77 10.49
C ASN A 428 -28.97 18.88 11.25
N GLN A 429 -29.51 18.61 12.44
CA GLN A 429 -30.18 19.58 13.29
C GLN A 429 -29.31 20.03 14.46
N VAL A 430 -29.65 21.17 15.06
CA VAL A 430 -29.01 21.65 16.30
C VAL A 430 -29.38 20.71 17.46
N PHE A 431 -28.39 20.11 18.11
CA PHE A 431 -28.60 19.18 19.22
C PHE A 431 -27.67 19.45 20.41
N THR A 432 -27.97 18.81 21.52
CA THR A 432 -27.12 18.73 22.70
C THR A 432 -26.75 17.28 22.92
N ILE A 433 -25.47 16.99 23.03
CA ILE A 433 -24.96 15.66 23.36
C ILE A 433 -24.53 15.64 24.82
N MET A 434 -25.02 14.67 25.57
CA MET A 434 -24.62 14.37 26.94
C MET A 434 -23.89 13.05 26.95
N ILE A 435 -22.68 13.05 27.49
CA ILE A 435 -21.86 11.86 27.63
C ILE A 435 -21.62 11.62 29.11
N ARG A 436 -21.81 10.39 29.55
CA ARG A 436 -21.73 9.98 30.95
C ARG A 436 -20.79 8.79 31.09
N LEU A 437 -19.81 8.92 31.98
CA LEU A 437 -18.96 7.82 32.42
C LEU A 437 -19.68 6.93 33.43
N ALA A 438 -19.26 5.67 33.51
CA ALA A 438 -19.70 4.75 34.57
C ALA A 438 -19.40 5.29 35.99
N SER A 439 -18.34 6.11 36.13
CA SER A 439 -18.01 6.82 37.38
C SER A 439 -19.04 7.88 37.79
N GLY A 440 -19.97 8.23 36.89
CA GLY A 440 -21.00 9.24 37.09
C GLY A 440 -20.62 10.64 36.61
N GLU A 441 -19.40 10.84 36.12
CA GLU A 441 -18.97 12.10 35.51
C GLU A 441 -19.73 12.36 34.20
N VAL A 442 -20.10 13.62 33.95
CA VAL A 442 -20.92 14.01 32.80
C VAL A 442 -20.29 15.18 32.07
N LYS A 443 -20.26 15.09 30.75
CA LYS A 443 -19.92 16.20 29.85
C LYS A 443 -21.08 16.45 28.91
N ILE A 444 -21.37 17.72 28.68
CA ILE A 444 -22.43 18.15 27.79
C ILE A 444 -21.81 19.06 26.75
N PHE A 445 -22.03 18.76 25.47
CA PHE A 445 -21.66 19.63 24.37
C PHE A 445 -22.93 20.14 23.69
N LYS A 446 -22.96 21.45 23.43
CA LYS A 446 -23.97 22.06 22.58
C LYS A 446 -23.42 22.08 21.16
N VAL A 447 -24.15 21.46 20.25
CA VAL A 447 -23.74 21.26 18.87
C VAL A 447 -24.56 22.21 17.99
N PRO A 448 -23.92 23.17 17.30
CA PRO A 448 -24.57 24.31 16.66
C PRO A 448 -25.34 23.97 15.38
#